data_AF-A0A7S0FIN9-F1
#
_entry.id   AF-A0A7S0FIN9-F1
#
_cell.length_a   1.000
_cell.length_b   1.000
_cell.length_c   1.000
_cell.angle_alpha   90.00
_cell.angle_beta   90.00
_cell.angle_gamma   90.00
#
_symmetry.space_group_name_H-M   'P 1'
#
loop_
_entity.id
_entity.type
_entity.pdbx_description
1 polymer ?
#
loop_
_entity_poly.entity_id
_entity_poly.type
_entity_poly.pdbx_seq_one_letter_code
_entity_poly.pdbx_strand_id
1 'polypeptide(L)'
;LRMSRVWPHPDPLRDNQYLALVTFMIGYNNLIPISLYVTSDLVRTVQAFMMERDQSMYHQPTNAGCRVRNSGLNENLGQVEFVLTDKTGTLTENHMQFKACYIQGRFYGCWDEERGSTDEIVALPPRHICAPLSVALLQKAAEAGSTSAPKMLTMSPEEEQIIESFFVCLATCHTAIAEQPRKTDDAGNRGGRGRPR
;
A
#
# COMPACT_ATOMS: atom_id res chain seq x y z
N LEU A 1 69.19 31.30 56.15
CA LEU A 1 69.39 30.00 55.47
C LEU A 1 68.62 28.92 56.25
N ARG A 2 67.37 28.64 55.88
CA ARG A 2 66.62 27.49 56.43
C ARG A 2 65.99 26.74 55.27
N MET A 3 66.74 25.79 54.70
CA MET A 3 66.18 24.82 53.76
C MET A 3 65.37 23.80 54.57
N SER A 4 64.06 23.98 54.61
CA SER A 4 63.14 22.94 55.07
C SER A 4 63.14 21.82 54.04
N ARG A 5 63.65 20.65 54.43
CA ARG A 5 63.47 19.39 53.69
C ARG A 5 61.98 19.07 53.67
N VAL A 6 61.32 19.44 52.59
CA VAL A 6 60.01 18.90 52.22
C VAL A 6 60.30 17.50 51.69
N TRP A 7 59.93 16.48 52.46
CA TRP A 7 59.98 15.09 51.99
C TRP A 7 59.12 14.97 50.73
N PRO A 8 59.62 14.38 49.62
CA PRO A 8 58.77 14.07 48.49
C PRO A 8 57.77 13.02 48.96
N HIS A 9 56.51 13.39 49.08
CA HIS A 9 55.45 12.39 49.14
C HIS A 9 55.49 11.66 47.79
N PRO A 10 55.69 10.33 47.76
CA PRO A 10 55.62 9.59 46.50
C PRO A 10 54.20 9.76 45.97
N ASP A 11 54.07 10.52 44.89
CA ASP A 11 52.82 10.63 44.16
C ASP A 11 52.61 9.28 43.47
N PRO A 12 51.65 8.44 43.93
CA PRO A 12 51.50 7.09 43.41
C PRO A 12 51.17 7.05 41.91
N LEU A 13 50.74 8.20 41.36
CA LEU A 13 50.48 8.44 39.95
C LEU A 13 51.75 8.72 39.11
N ARG A 14 52.83 9.27 39.69
CA ARG A 14 54.09 9.52 38.96
C ARG A 14 55.01 8.30 38.97
N ASP A 15 54.98 7.55 40.06
CA ASP A 15 55.92 6.43 40.27
C ASP A 15 55.41 5.11 39.65
N ASN A 16 54.10 5.01 39.36
CA ASN A 16 53.50 3.84 38.72
C ASN A 16 52.67 4.24 37.48
N GLN A 17 53.30 4.14 36.31
CA GLN A 17 52.70 4.48 35.02
C GLN A 17 51.42 3.67 34.71
N TYR A 18 51.33 2.43 35.20
CA TYR A 18 50.13 1.61 35.06
C TYR A 18 48.97 2.15 35.91
N LEU A 19 49.26 2.63 37.13
CA LEU A 19 48.25 3.25 37.99
C LEU A 19 47.73 4.55 37.35
N ALA A 20 48.64 5.38 36.81
CA ALA A 20 48.26 6.58 36.07
C ALA A 20 47.33 6.24 34.90
N LEU A 21 47.70 5.25 34.07
CA LEU A 21 46.89 4.80 32.93
C LEU A 21 45.48 4.37 33.37
N VAL A 22 45.37 3.55 34.43
CA VAL A 22 44.07 3.08 34.94
C VAL A 22 43.24 4.23 35.51
N THR A 23 43.86 5.16 36.24
CA THR A 23 43.17 6.37 36.74
C THR A 23 42.68 7.25 35.60
N PHE A 24 43.47 7.44 34.53
CA PHE A 24 43.02 8.15 33.33
C PHE A 24 41.86 7.44 32.64
N MET A 25 41.91 6.11 32.49
CA MET A 25 40.81 5.31 31.91
C MET A 25 39.51 5.43 32.71
N ILE A 26 39.59 5.41 34.05
CA ILE A 26 38.42 5.61 34.91
C ILE A 26 37.88 7.05 34.76
N GLY A 27 38.76 8.04 34.60
CA GLY A 27 38.36 9.43 34.34
C GLY A 27 37.59 9.63 33.02
N TYR A 28 37.93 8.85 31.98
CA TYR A 28 37.24 8.89 30.67
C TYR A 28 36.00 7.99 30.58
N ASN A 29 35.59 7.32 31.67
CA ASN A 29 34.43 6.42 31.67
C ASN A 29 33.12 7.09 31.19
N ASN A 30 32.98 8.41 31.39
CA ASN A 30 31.82 9.19 30.94
C ASN A 30 31.90 9.72 29.50
N LEU A 31 32.96 9.43 28.74
CA LEU A 31 33.10 9.91 27.35
C LEU A 31 31.99 9.35 26.45
N ILE A 32 31.60 8.09 26.68
CA ILE A 32 30.45 7.46 26.06
C ILE A 32 29.46 7.15 27.18
N PRO A 33 28.43 7.99 27.38
CA PRO A 33 27.48 7.76 28.44
C PRO A 33 26.70 6.48 28.15
N ILE A 34 26.68 5.56 29.10
CA ILE A 34 25.93 4.29 29.01
C ILE A 34 24.45 4.55 28.73
N SER A 35 23.92 5.68 29.19
CA SER A 35 22.54 6.11 28.96
C SER A 35 22.22 6.38 27.48
N LEU A 36 23.21 6.69 26.63
CA LEU A 36 23.02 6.96 25.20
C LEU A 36 22.27 5.83 24.50
N TYR A 37 22.67 4.59 24.76
CA TYR A 37 22.06 3.40 24.18
C TYR A 37 20.58 3.28 24.57
N VAL A 38 20.28 3.44 25.86
CA VAL A 38 18.91 3.35 26.38
C VAL A 38 18.04 4.48 25.82
N THR A 39 18.56 5.70 25.71
CA THR A 39 17.83 6.81 25.08
C THR A 39 17.56 6.56 23.60
N SER A 40 18.51 5.99 22.84
CA SER A 40 18.31 5.66 21.43
C SER A 40 17.18 4.66 21.24
N ASP A 41 17.12 3.62 22.07
CA ASP A 41 16.06 2.61 21.99
C ASP A 41 14.70 3.17 22.43
N LEU A 42 14.69 4.07 23.41
CA LEU A 42 13.47 4.78 23.81
C LEU A 42 12.92 5.64 22.66
N VAL A 43 13.79 6.40 21.98
CA VAL A 43 13.39 7.23 20.84
C VAL A 43 12.79 6.37 19.73
N ARG A 44 13.41 5.25 19.37
CA ARG A 44 12.88 4.31 18.37
C ARG A 44 11.52 3.75 18.77
N THR A 45 11.33 3.43 20.05
CA THR A 45 10.06 2.93 20.57
C THR A 45 8.96 3.99 20.49
N VAL A 46 9.27 5.24 20.85
CA VAL A 46 8.32 6.36 20.73
C VAL A 46 7.96 6.62 19.27
N GLN A 47 8.93 6.60 18.36
CA GLN A 47 8.69 6.74 16.92
C GLN A 47 7.78 5.62 16.38
N ALA A 48 8.02 4.36 16.77
CA ALA A 48 7.17 3.24 16.39
C ALA A 48 5.72 3.46 16.85
N PHE A 49 5.53 3.91 18.09
CA PHE A 49 4.20 4.22 18.62
C PHE A 49 3.50 5.35 17.86
N MET A 50 4.24 6.37 17.41
CA MET A 50 3.68 7.43 16.57
C MET A 50 3.24 6.89 15.20
N MET A 51 4.04 6.02 14.58
CA MET A 51 3.70 5.38 13.29
C MET A 51 2.44 4.51 13.39
N GLU A 52 2.27 3.73 14.46
CA GLU A 52 1.08 2.89 14.66
C GLU A 52 -0.21 3.69 14.90
N ARG A 53 -0.09 4.93 15.39
CA ARG A 53 -1.24 5.82 15.62
C ARG A 53 -1.58 6.73 14.45
N ASP A 54 -0.83 6.63 13.36
CA ASP A 54 -1.08 7.44 12.17
C ASP A 54 -2.37 6.99 11.46
N GLN A 55 -3.32 7.91 11.31
CA GLN A 55 -4.59 7.66 10.64
C GLN A 55 -4.45 7.61 9.11
N SER A 56 -3.40 8.20 8.55
CA SER A 56 -3.16 8.20 7.10
C SER A 56 -2.78 6.81 6.57
N MET A 57 -2.19 5.97 7.42
CA MET A 57 -1.80 4.59 7.11
C MET A 57 -2.85 3.56 7.52
N TYR A 58 -4.10 3.99 7.73
CA TYR A 58 -5.20 3.10 8.12
C TYR A 58 -6.08 2.71 6.91
N HIS A 59 -6.16 1.42 6.64
CA HIS A 59 -6.97 0.86 5.58
C HIS A 59 -8.37 0.49 6.09
N GLN A 60 -9.37 1.31 5.75
CA GLN A 60 -10.77 1.14 6.20
C GLN A 60 -11.40 -0.20 5.79
N PRO A 61 -11.30 -0.69 4.54
CA PRO A 61 -11.98 -1.92 4.13
C PRO A 61 -11.54 -3.16 4.91
N THR A 62 -10.27 -3.23 5.31
CA THR A 62 -9.71 -4.37 6.06
C THR A 62 -9.61 -4.09 7.56
N ASN A 63 -9.98 -2.89 8.02
CA ASN A 63 -9.80 -2.42 9.40
C ASN A 63 -8.37 -2.67 9.92
N ALA A 64 -7.37 -2.38 9.07
CA ALA A 64 -5.96 -2.66 9.35
C ALA A 64 -5.14 -1.38 9.26
N GLY A 65 -4.41 -1.07 10.33
CA GLY A 65 -3.45 0.05 10.37
C GLY A 65 -2.01 -0.40 10.21
N CYS A 66 -1.11 0.57 10.10
CA CYS A 66 0.34 0.33 10.19
C CYS A 66 0.68 -0.35 11.52
N ARG A 67 1.48 -1.42 11.45
CA ARG A 67 1.94 -2.16 12.63
C ARG A 67 3.44 -2.33 12.59
N VAL A 68 4.13 -1.80 13.58
CA VAL A 68 5.59 -1.83 13.64
C VAL A 68 6.02 -3.08 14.41
N ARG A 69 6.68 -4.01 13.70
CA ARG A 69 7.17 -5.26 14.31
C ARG A 69 8.59 -5.13 14.86
N ASN A 70 9.37 -4.21 14.31
CA ASN A 70 10.77 -3.99 14.71
C ASN A 70 11.08 -2.49 14.64
N SER A 71 11.15 -1.84 15.80
CA SER A 71 11.48 -0.42 15.93
C SER A 71 12.96 -0.10 15.67
N GLY A 72 13.84 -1.12 15.65
CA GLY A 72 15.26 -0.97 15.32
C GLY A 72 15.53 -0.56 13.87
N LEU A 73 14.54 -0.71 12.99
CA LEU A 73 14.66 -0.39 11.56
C LEU A 73 14.07 0.97 11.18
N ASN A 74 13.52 1.71 12.14
CA ASN A 74 12.82 2.97 11.86
C ASN A 74 13.72 3.99 11.15
N GLU A 75 15.00 4.08 11.53
CA GLU A 75 15.98 4.98 10.93
C GLU A 75 16.35 4.54 9.50
N ASN A 76 16.41 3.23 9.26
CA ASN A 76 16.75 2.66 7.96
C ASN A 76 15.67 2.93 6.92
N LEU A 77 14.40 3.05 7.33
CA LEU A 77 13.29 3.39 6.44
C LEU A 77 13.49 4.75 5.75
N GLY A 78 14.17 5.70 6.41
CA GLY A 78 14.51 7.00 5.83
C GLY A 78 15.68 6.99 4.84
N GLN A 79 16.36 5.85 4.70
CA GLN A 79 17.56 5.69 3.86
C GLN A 79 17.36 4.68 2.72
N VAL A 80 16.11 4.28 2.45
CA VAL A 80 15.81 3.30 1.40
C VAL A 80 15.96 3.94 0.02
N GLU A 81 16.84 3.38 -0.82
CA GLU A 81 17.05 3.81 -2.20
C GLU A 81 16.27 2.94 -3.21
N PHE A 82 16.15 1.65 -2.93
CA PHE A 82 15.50 0.69 -3.83
C PHE A 82 14.33 0.00 -3.14
N VAL A 83 13.17 -0.01 -3.79
CA VAL A 83 11.99 -0.77 -3.37
C VAL A 83 11.79 -1.95 -4.31
N LEU A 84 11.99 -3.15 -3.79
CA LEU A 84 11.64 -4.38 -4.49
C LEU A 84 10.21 -4.73 -4.15
N THR A 85 9.33 -4.69 -5.14
CA THR A 85 7.91 -5.02 -4.98
C THR A 85 7.58 -6.35 -5.65
N ASP A 86 6.69 -7.12 -5.03
CA ASP A 86 6.04 -8.24 -5.71
C ASP A 86 4.96 -7.71 -6.66
N LYS A 87 4.64 -8.45 -7.71
CA LYS A 87 3.58 -8.10 -8.66
C LYS A 87 2.21 -8.44 -8.04
N THR A 88 2.01 -9.70 -7.69
CA THR A 88 0.68 -10.20 -7.33
C THR A 88 0.44 -10.02 -5.84
N GLY A 89 -0.69 -9.43 -5.46
CA GLY A 89 -1.02 -9.15 -4.06
C GLY A 89 -0.34 -7.91 -3.47
N THR A 90 0.56 -7.24 -4.22
CA THR A 90 1.11 -5.92 -3.86
C THR A 90 0.74 -4.86 -4.90
N LEU A 91 1.20 -5.01 -6.15
CA LEU A 91 0.85 -4.06 -7.22
C LEU A 91 -0.54 -4.32 -7.79
N THR A 92 -0.94 -5.58 -7.87
CA THR A 92 -2.24 -5.98 -8.43
C THR A 92 -3.04 -6.78 -7.42
N GLU A 93 -4.29 -6.37 -7.21
CA GLU A 93 -5.29 -7.21 -6.58
C GLU A 93 -5.54 -8.45 -7.45
N ASN A 94 -5.84 -9.59 -6.83
CA ASN A 94 -6.22 -10.81 -7.56
C ASN A 94 -7.68 -10.73 -8.04
N HIS A 95 -8.01 -9.67 -8.78
CA HIS A 95 -9.33 -9.41 -9.30
C HIS A 95 -9.20 -8.77 -10.69
N MET A 96 -9.55 -9.54 -11.71
CA MET A 96 -9.44 -9.12 -13.11
C MET A 96 -10.81 -8.69 -13.61
N GLN A 97 -10.93 -7.44 -14.06
CA GLN A 97 -12.15 -6.90 -14.63
C GLN A 97 -12.01 -6.76 -16.14
N PHE A 98 -13.02 -7.22 -16.89
CA PHE A 98 -13.11 -6.97 -18.32
C PHE A 98 -13.43 -5.50 -18.58
N LYS A 99 -12.54 -4.79 -19.28
CA LYS A 99 -12.64 -3.33 -19.52
C LYS A 99 -13.03 -2.98 -20.95
N ALA A 100 -12.41 -3.63 -21.94
CA ALA A 100 -12.61 -3.34 -23.35
C ALA A 100 -12.25 -4.54 -24.24
N CYS A 101 -12.79 -4.55 -25.46
CA CYS A 101 -12.43 -5.45 -26.56
C CYS A 101 -12.51 -4.74 -27.92
N TYR A 102 -11.91 -5.36 -28.93
CA TYR A 102 -11.95 -4.91 -30.31
C TYR A 102 -12.53 -6.01 -31.20
N ILE A 103 -13.62 -5.73 -31.89
CA ILE A 103 -14.35 -6.71 -32.71
C ILE A 103 -14.69 -6.06 -34.04
N GLN A 104 -14.30 -6.72 -35.14
CA GLN A 104 -14.67 -6.35 -36.53
C GLN A 104 -14.49 -4.84 -36.85
N GLY A 105 -13.33 -4.27 -36.49
CA GLY A 105 -13.05 -2.86 -36.81
C GLY A 105 -13.60 -1.84 -35.81
N ARG A 106 -14.25 -2.27 -34.74
CA ARG A 106 -14.82 -1.39 -33.70
C ARG A 106 -14.26 -1.70 -32.32
N PHE A 107 -13.96 -0.65 -31.56
CA PHE A 107 -13.62 -0.74 -30.15
C PHE A 107 -14.87 -0.66 -29.28
N TYR A 108 -15.00 -1.60 -28.35
CA TYR A 108 -16.07 -1.68 -27.35
C TYR A 108 -15.45 -1.61 -25.95
N GLY A 109 -15.88 -0.66 -25.13
CA GLY A 109 -15.41 -0.58 -23.74
C GLY A 109 -15.64 0.79 -23.11
N CYS A 110 -15.34 0.90 -21.82
CA CYS A 110 -15.29 2.17 -21.12
C CYS A 110 -13.82 2.43 -20.78
N TRP A 111 -13.20 3.37 -21.50
CA TRP A 111 -11.87 3.86 -21.19
C TRP A 111 -12.00 5.08 -20.27
N ASP A 112 -11.23 5.11 -19.20
CA ASP A 112 -11.20 6.25 -18.28
C ASP A 112 -10.63 7.48 -19.02
N GLU A 113 -11.34 8.62 -18.96
CA GLU A 113 -11.03 9.87 -19.66
C GLU A 113 -9.61 10.42 -19.39
N GLU A 114 -8.98 10.02 -18.27
CA GLU A 114 -7.65 10.49 -17.86
C GLU A 114 -6.48 9.82 -18.60
N ARG A 115 -6.72 8.77 -19.41
CA ARG A 115 -5.64 7.97 -20.06
C ARG A 115 -5.54 8.10 -21.59
N GLY A 116 -6.41 8.84 -22.28
CA GLY A 116 -6.32 9.04 -23.74
C GLY A 116 -7.60 9.58 -24.39
N SER A 117 -7.51 9.98 -25.68
CA SER A 117 -8.64 10.55 -26.45
C SER A 117 -9.73 9.53 -26.79
N THR A 118 -10.98 9.98 -26.70
CA THR A 118 -12.26 9.25 -26.74
C THR A 118 -12.92 9.18 -28.13
N ASP A 119 -12.30 9.72 -29.17
CA ASP A 119 -13.00 10.01 -30.44
C ASP A 119 -13.46 8.77 -31.26
N GLU A 120 -13.00 7.56 -30.94
CA GLU A 120 -13.36 6.31 -31.66
C GLU A 120 -14.09 5.25 -30.80
N ILE A 121 -14.45 5.56 -29.56
CA ILE A 121 -15.01 4.55 -28.64
C ILE A 121 -16.54 4.49 -28.78
N VAL A 122 -17.03 3.39 -29.36
CA VAL A 122 -18.46 3.08 -29.38
C VAL A 122 -18.83 2.52 -28.01
N ALA A 123 -19.92 3.02 -27.44
CA ALA A 123 -20.49 2.51 -26.20
C ALA A 123 -20.63 0.97 -26.25
N LEU A 124 -20.51 0.36 -25.07
CA LEU A 124 -20.64 -1.07 -24.79
C LEU A 124 -21.52 -1.85 -25.80
N PRO A 125 -21.17 -3.13 -26.11
CA PRO A 125 -21.96 -3.95 -27.03
C PRO A 125 -23.45 -3.98 -26.62
N PRO A 126 -24.37 -4.21 -27.58
CA PRO A 126 -25.81 -4.14 -27.33
C PRO A 126 -26.24 -4.90 -26.07
N ARG A 127 -27.15 -4.29 -25.30
CA ARG A 127 -27.63 -4.76 -23.97
C ARG A 127 -28.11 -6.22 -23.95
N HIS A 128 -28.52 -6.78 -25.09
CA HIS A 128 -29.03 -8.14 -25.22
C HIS A 128 -27.91 -9.20 -25.22
N ILE A 129 -26.70 -8.85 -25.70
CA ILE A 129 -25.54 -9.76 -25.76
C ILE A 129 -24.70 -9.69 -24.47
N CYS A 130 -24.64 -8.50 -23.83
CA CYS A 130 -23.95 -8.29 -22.56
C CYS A 130 -24.81 -8.57 -21.32
N ALA A 131 -26.08 -8.95 -21.47
CA ALA A 131 -26.95 -9.35 -20.37
C ALA A 131 -26.36 -10.43 -19.41
N PRO A 132 -25.53 -11.39 -19.86
CA PRO A 132 -24.86 -12.33 -18.96
C PRO A 132 -23.51 -11.82 -18.43
N LEU A 133 -22.97 -10.70 -18.93
CA LEU A 133 -21.68 -10.10 -18.53
C LEU A 133 -21.92 -8.84 -17.69
N SER A 134 -22.38 -9.07 -16.46
CA SER A 134 -22.44 -8.13 -15.34
C SER A 134 -23.42 -6.95 -15.44
N VAL A 135 -24.40 -6.95 -14.53
CA VAL A 135 -25.32 -5.84 -14.26
C VAL A 135 -24.58 -4.56 -13.84
N ALA A 136 -23.35 -4.69 -13.32
CA ALA A 136 -22.51 -3.57 -12.92
C ALA A 136 -22.01 -2.70 -14.09
N LEU A 137 -21.75 -3.30 -15.26
CA LEU A 137 -21.40 -2.54 -16.47
C LEU A 137 -22.63 -1.82 -17.04
N LEU A 138 -23.82 -2.41 -16.90
CA LEU A 138 -25.09 -1.77 -17.24
C LEU A 138 -25.42 -0.60 -16.32
N GLN A 139 -25.13 -0.70 -15.01
CA GLN A 139 -25.34 0.38 -14.05
C GLN A 139 -24.35 1.53 -14.26
N LYS A 140 -23.06 1.25 -14.46
CA LYS A 140 -22.08 2.33 -14.76
C LYS A 140 -22.37 3.04 -16.09
N ALA A 141 -22.88 2.32 -17.09
CA ALA A 141 -23.34 2.92 -18.34
C ALA A 141 -24.65 3.71 -18.21
N ALA A 142 -25.48 3.40 -17.21
CA ALA A 142 -26.69 4.15 -16.90
C ALA A 142 -26.42 5.39 -16.04
N GLU A 143 -25.41 5.34 -15.17
CA GLU A 143 -24.99 6.43 -14.29
C GLU A 143 -24.10 7.45 -14.99
N ALA A 144 -23.33 7.05 -16.01
CA ALA A 144 -22.57 7.94 -16.90
C ALA A 144 -23.51 8.70 -17.88
N GLY A 145 -24.47 9.43 -17.32
CA GLY A 145 -25.53 10.16 -18.00
C GLY A 145 -25.05 11.25 -18.95
N SER A 146 -24.49 10.85 -20.10
CA SER A 146 -24.46 11.70 -21.28
C SER A 146 -25.84 11.66 -21.93
N THR A 147 -26.43 12.84 -22.02
CA THR A 147 -27.78 13.14 -22.50
C THR A 147 -27.83 13.00 -24.01
N SER A 148 -27.64 11.78 -24.50
CA SER A 148 -28.08 11.32 -25.80
C SER A 148 -28.11 9.81 -25.66
N ALA A 149 -29.30 9.23 -25.64
CA ALA A 149 -29.47 7.80 -25.85
C ALA A 149 -28.51 7.42 -26.98
N PRO A 150 -27.48 6.57 -26.74
CA PRO A 150 -26.51 6.28 -27.77
C PRO A 150 -27.35 5.78 -28.93
N LYS A 151 -27.21 6.45 -30.08
CA LYS A 151 -27.85 6.07 -31.35
C LYS A 151 -27.89 4.56 -31.33
N MET A 152 -29.10 4.02 -31.22
CA MET A 152 -29.35 2.60 -31.28
C MET A 152 -28.88 2.22 -32.67
N LEU A 153 -27.60 1.90 -32.79
CA LEU A 153 -26.97 1.50 -34.03
C LEU A 153 -27.71 0.23 -34.36
N THR A 154 -28.62 0.35 -35.33
CA THR A 154 -29.23 -0.80 -35.99
C THR A 154 -28.07 -1.60 -36.56
N MET A 155 -27.57 -2.54 -35.77
CA MET A 155 -26.53 -3.47 -36.20
C MET A 155 -27.13 -4.34 -37.28
N SER A 156 -26.34 -4.59 -38.31
CA SER A 156 -26.70 -5.62 -39.26
C SER A 156 -26.77 -6.97 -38.53
N PRO A 157 -27.67 -7.88 -38.95
CA PRO A 157 -27.76 -9.21 -38.33
C PRO A 157 -26.45 -10.01 -38.42
N GLU A 158 -25.57 -9.67 -39.36
CA GLU A 158 -24.24 -10.26 -39.49
C GLU A 158 -23.28 -9.80 -38.38
N GLU A 159 -23.29 -8.51 -38.04
CA GLU A 159 -22.47 -7.96 -36.95
C GLU A 159 -22.88 -8.54 -35.58
N GLU A 160 -24.18 -8.78 -35.38
CA GLU A 160 -24.72 -9.37 -34.14
C GLU A 160 -24.20 -10.81 -33.94
N GLN A 161 -24.24 -11.65 -34.98
CA GLN A 161 -23.72 -13.02 -34.93
C GLN A 161 -22.22 -13.07 -34.65
N ILE A 162 -21.44 -12.13 -35.19
CA ILE A 162 -20.00 -12.07 -34.97
C ILE A 162 -19.70 -11.77 -33.48
N ILE A 163 -20.41 -10.82 -32.88
CA ILE A 163 -20.23 -10.47 -31.47
C ILE A 163 -20.64 -11.61 -30.55
N GLU A 164 -21.76 -12.29 -30.84
CA GLU A 164 -22.17 -13.48 -30.08
C GLU A 164 -21.12 -14.59 -30.16
N SER A 165 -20.60 -14.89 -31.35
CA SER A 165 -19.56 -15.91 -31.54
C SER A 165 -18.28 -15.60 -30.76
N PHE A 166 -17.90 -14.32 -30.66
CA PHE A 166 -16.76 -13.87 -29.89
C PHE A 166 -16.94 -14.14 -28.38
N PHE A 167 -18.09 -13.76 -27.81
CA PHE A 167 -18.35 -13.98 -26.39
C PHE A 167 -18.55 -15.45 -26.05
N VAL A 168 -19.13 -16.25 -26.94
CA VAL A 168 -19.21 -17.71 -26.79
C VAL A 168 -17.81 -18.32 -26.76
N CYS A 169 -16.92 -17.92 -27.66
CA CYS A 169 -15.52 -18.36 -27.67
C CYS A 169 -14.78 -17.97 -26.38
N LEU A 170 -14.97 -16.74 -25.91
CA LEU A 170 -14.39 -16.25 -24.66
C LEU A 170 -14.84 -17.08 -23.44
N ALA A 171 -16.13 -17.43 -23.40
CA ALA A 171 -16.71 -18.26 -22.34
C ALA A 171 -16.23 -19.72 -22.40
N THR A 172 -16.12 -20.32 -23.59
CA THR A 172 -15.65 -21.71 -23.74
C THR A 172 -14.15 -21.87 -23.44
N CYS A 173 -13.35 -20.82 -23.66
CA CYS A 173 -11.92 -20.84 -23.36
C CYS A 173 -11.58 -20.68 -21.86
N HIS A 174 -12.57 -20.61 -20.95
CA HIS A 174 -12.36 -20.37 -19.51
C HIS A 174 -11.54 -19.11 -19.18
N THR A 175 -11.44 -18.17 -20.11
CA THR A 175 -10.64 -16.93 -19.95
C THR A 175 -11.41 -15.84 -19.23
N ALA A 176 -12.74 -15.90 -19.25
CA ALA A 176 -13.61 -15.03 -18.48
C ALA A 176 -14.70 -15.86 -17.80
N ILE A 177 -14.93 -15.56 -16.53
CA ILE A 177 -16.03 -16.12 -15.77
C ILE A 177 -17.00 -14.99 -15.52
N ALA A 178 -18.27 -15.18 -15.92
CA ALA A 178 -19.34 -14.25 -15.57
C ALA A 178 -19.60 -14.36 -14.07
N GLU A 179 -19.15 -13.36 -13.31
CA GLU A 179 -19.49 -13.26 -11.89
C GLU A 179 -20.95 -12.81 -11.76
N GLN A 180 -21.77 -13.62 -11.08
CA GLN A 180 -23.13 -13.20 -10.73
C GLN A 180 -23.03 -12.08 -9.71
N PRO A 181 -23.83 -10.99 -9.83
CA PRO A 181 -23.83 -9.94 -8.83
C PRO A 181 -24.18 -10.56 -7.49
N ARG A 182 -23.23 -10.57 -6.55
CA ARG A 182 -23.50 -10.95 -5.17
C ARG A 182 -24.61 -10.03 -4.68
N LYS A 183 -25.73 -10.61 -4.23
CA LYS A 183 -26.70 -9.89 -3.42
C LYS A 183 -25.91 -9.30 -2.24
N THR A 184 -25.90 -7.98 -2.15
CA THR A 184 -25.43 -7.28 -0.97
C THR A 184 -26.38 -7.62 0.16
N ASP A 185 -26.12 -8.75 0.82
CA ASP A 185 -26.74 -9.06 2.10
C ASP A 185 -26.14 -8.10 3.14
N ASP A 186 -27.02 -7.31 3.74
CA ASP A 186 -26.88 -6.61 5.02
C ASP A 186 -25.95 -5.40 5.13
N ALA A 187 -26.29 -4.33 4.40
CA ALA A 187 -26.17 -2.96 4.94
C ALA A 187 -27.37 -2.67 5.86
N GLY A 188 -27.41 -3.34 7.02
CA GLY A 188 -28.48 -3.14 8.00
C GLY A 188 -28.29 -4.02 9.21
N ASN A 189 -27.96 -3.41 10.35
CA ASN A 189 -27.98 -4.00 11.69
C ASN A 189 -26.73 -4.78 12.17
N ARG A 190 -25.63 -4.07 12.41
CA ARG A 190 -24.86 -4.26 13.66
C ARG A 190 -24.58 -2.93 14.33
N GLY A 191 -25.61 -2.44 15.03
CA GLY A 191 -25.40 -1.47 16.09
C GLY A 191 -24.58 -2.08 17.23
N GLY A 192 -23.68 -1.28 17.78
CA GLY A 192 -23.30 -1.31 19.19
C GLY A 192 -22.56 -2.55 19.69
N ARG A 193 -21.22 -2.45 19.73
CA ARG A 193 -20.45 -2.75 20.94
C ARG A 193 -19.07 -2.10 20.80
N GLY A 194 -18.97 -0.88 21.33
CA GLY A 194 -17.68 -0.44 21.85
C GLY A 194 -17.20 -1.45 22.89
N ARG A 195 -15.92 -1.75 22.88
CA ARG A 195 -15.23 -2.18 24.10
C ARG A 195 -14.04 -1.25 24.32
N PRO A 196 -13.93 -0.66 25.52
CA PRO A 196 -12.80 0.16 25.88
C PRO A 196 -11.65 -0.72 26.36
N ARG A 197 -10.44 -0.34 25.93
CA ARG A 197 -9.12 -0.34 26.59
C ARG A 197 -8.04 -0.72 25.59
#